data_AF-A0A2H5B4S5-F1
#
_entry.id   AF-A0A2H5B4S5-F1
#
_cell.length_a   1.000
_cell.length_b   1.000
_cell.length_c   1.000
_cell.angle_alpha   90.00
_cell.angle_beta   90.00
_cell.angle_gamma   90.00
#
_symmetry.space_group_name_H-M   'P 1'
#
loop_
_entity.id
_entity.type
_entity.pdbx_description
1 polymer ?
#
loop_
_entity_poly.entity_id
_entity_poly.type
_entity_poly.pdbx_seq_one_letter_code
_entity_poly.pdbx_strand_id
1 'polypeptide(L)'
;MTEQGGELAAAGVLAPFGVDGTAEAVYLAMLRHPDAGAGELAAHLRIDLPTVRAAFDALARLALLRPSWEDPLALRPVTPEVGLESLLARQQAELLSRRHRLEQGRAALARLTAERSRPGAGAPGGGAALEGADAVREGLERLIGRARREVLSFVTAGAPTAPADGTEALEQALPARGVLLRTLYLDAVRHDPAALARGRRLARHGGEVRTAPTLPLPMVVVDRETALVPLDPDRPERGATLVSGRGAVAPLAALFELVWAGATPLTTARPRDGHGLSGQERALLRLLAHGDTDEAAARRLGVSDRTVRRLSADLTERLGARSRFQAGALAAASGWLDES
;
A
#
# COMPACT_ATOMS: atom_id res chain seq x y z
N MET A 1 -34.82 -36.93 16.12
CA MET A 1 -34.97 -35.83 17.09
C MET A 1 -33.60 -35.19 17.16
N THR A 2 -33.44 -34.17 16.34
CA THR A 2 -32.21 -33.88 15.60
C THR A 2 -31.99 -32.38 15.72
N GLU A 3 -31.58 -31.90 16.89
CA GLU A 3 -31.34 -30.46 17.12
C GLU A 3 -30.03 -30.13 17.84
N GLN A 4 -29.27 -31.11 18.34
CA GLN A 4 -27.99 -30.84 19.03
C GLN A 4 -26.77 -30.69 18.10
N GLY A 5 -26.94 -30.87 16.78
CA GLY A 5 -25.84 -30.83 15.81
C GLY A 5 -25.47 -29.43 15.29
N GLY A 6 -26.29 -28.41 15.54
CA GLY A 6 -26.07 -27.04 15.04
C GLY A 6 -25.35 -26.10 16.02
N GLU A 7 -25.35 -26.40 17.32
CA GLU A 7 -24.88 -25.48 18.38
C GLU A 7 -23.35 -25.37 18.50
N LEU A 8 -22.60 -26.33 17.97
CA LEU A 8 -21.13 -26.32 18.00
C LEU A 8 -20.49 -25.68 16.76
N ALA A 9 -21.28 -25.34 15.72
CA ALA A 9 -20.77 -24.75 14.48
C ALA A 9 -20.63 -23.22 14.51
N ALA A 10 -21.16 -22.54 15.54
CA ALA A 10 -21.17 -21.08 15.66
C ALA A 10 -20.03 -20.49 16.51
N ALA A 11 -19.17 -21.33 17.10
CA ALA A 11 -18.04 -20.86 17.90
C ALA A 11 -16.98 -20.19 17.01
N GLY A 12 -16.77 -18.88 17.19
CA GLY A 12 -15.77 -18.10 16.47
C GLY A 12 -16.28 -17.29 15.29
N VAL A 13 -17.59 -17.16 15.09
CA VAL A 13 -18.17 -16.31 14.04
C VAL A 13 -17.85 -14.83 14.31
N LEU A 14 -17.80 -14.44 15.58
CA LEU A 14 -17.49 -13.07 15.99
C LEU A 14 -16.00 -12.83 16.29
N ALA A 15 -15.17 -13.87 16.27
CA ALA A 15 -13.73 -13.77 16.54
C ALA A 15 -12.96 -12.83 15.59
N PRO A 16 -13.23 -12.80 14.26
CA PRO A 16 -12.60 -11.82 13.35
C PRO A 16 -12.90 -10.36 13.69
N PHE A 17 -13.95 -10.10 14.47
CA PHE A 17 -14.37 -8.77 14.90
C PHE A 17 -13.87 -8.41 16.30
N GLY A 18 -13.02 -9.25 16.91
CA GLY A 18 -12.41 -9.01 18.22
C GLY A 18 -13.32 -9.36 19.41
N VAL A 19 -14.36 -10.16 19.19
CA VAL A 19 -15.17 -10.73 20.27
C VAL A 19 -14.52 -12.02 20.74
N ASP A 20 -14.23 -12.13 22.03
CA ASP A 20 -13.71 -13.36 22.61
C ASP A 20 -14.83 -14.40 22.80
N GLY A 21 -14.43 -15.67 22.98
CA GLY A 21 -15.39 -16.78 23.07
C GLY A 21 -16.36 -16.67 24.25
N THR A 22 -15.98 -15.97 25.32
CA THR A 22 -16.85 -15.77 26.49
C THR A 22 -17.93 -14.73 26.19
N ALA A 23 -17.57 -13.61 25.55
CA ALA A 23 -18.50 -12.59 25.11
C ALA A 23 -19.45 -13.10 24.02
N GLU A 24 -18.96 -13.93 23.09
CA GLU A 24 -19.78 -14.59 22.08
C GLU A 24 -20.83 -15.52 22.70
N ALA A 25 -20.42 -16.35 23.69
CA ALA A 25 -21.34 -17.23 24.42
C ALA A 25 -22.42 -16.45 25.20
N VAL A 26 -22.05 -15.33 25.81
CA VAL A 26 -22.99 -14.42 26.51
C VAL A 26 -23.98 -13.79 25.52
N TYR A 27 -23.52 -13.32 24.36
CA TYR A 27 -24.37 -12.73 23.33
C TYR A 27 -25.39 -13.74 22.78
N LEU A 28 -24.95 -14.97 22.47
CA LEU A 28 -25.84 -16.04 22.01
C LEU A 28 -26.87 -16.45 23.07
N ALA A 29 -26.48 -16.46 24.36
CA ALA A 29 -27.42 -16.71 25.46
C ALA A 29 -28.47 -15.60 25.60
N MET A 30 -28.09 -14.33 25.43
CA MET A 30 -29.02 -13.19 25.41
C MET A 30 -30.00 -13.26 24.23
N LEU A 31 -29.57 -13.71 23.05
CA LEU A 31 -30.46 -13.90 21.90
C LEU A 31 -31.53 -14.97 22.14
N ARG A 32 -31.19 -16.01 22.92
CA ARG A 32 -32.14 -17.09 23.31
C ARG A 32 -33.02 -16.71 24.50
N HIS A 33 -32.52 -15.87 25.40
CA HIS A 33 -33.22 -15.40 26.60
C HIS A 33 -33.14 -13.87 26.72
N PRO A 34 -33.94 -13.12 25.94
CA PRO A 34 -33.79 -11.67 25.82
C PRO A 34 -34.03 -10.91 27.13
N ASP A 35 -34.87 -11.45 28.02
CA ASP A 35 -35.24 -10.85 29.31
C ASP A 35 -34.29 -11.23 30.46
N ALA A 36 -33.33 -12.13 30.21
CA ALA A 36 -32.47 -12.64 31.28
C ALA A 36 -31.46 -11.59 31.77
N GLY A 37 -31.44 -11.37 33.08
CA GLY A 37 -30.48 -10.47 33.72
C GLY A 37 -29.07 -11.07 33.83
N ALA A 38 -28.07 -10.24 34.16
CA ALA A 38 -26.68 -10.68 34.28
C ALA A 38 -26.48 -11.84 35.29
N GLY A 39 -27.27 -11.89 36.37
CA GLY A 39 -27.24 -12.98 37.35
C GLY A 39 -27.79 -14.31 36.82
N GLU A 40 -28.83 -14.24 36.00
CA GLU A 40 -29.46 -15.41 35.38
C GLU A 40 -28.56 -15.99 34.28
N LEU A 41 -27.94 -15.13 33.48
CA LEU A 41 -26.95 -15.53 32.47
C LEU A 41 -25.69 -16.13 33.09
N ALA A 42 -25.23 -15.59 34.23
CA ALA A 42 -24.12 -16.18 34.99
C ALA A 42 -24.43 -17.61 35.46
N ALA A 43 -25.63 -17.82 36.02
CA ALA A 43 -26.09 -19.14 36.45
C ALA A 43 -26.25 -20.12 35.27
N HIS A 44 -26.81 -19.65 34.14
CA HIS A 44 -27.05 -20.46 32.95
C HIS A 44 -25.75 -20.89 32.25
N LEU A 45 -24.80 -19.96 32.10
CA LEU A 45 -23.51 -20.20 31.45
C LEU A 45 -22.46 -20.78 32.40
N ARG A 46 -22.78 -20.92 33.70
CA ARG A 46 -21.87 -21.39 34.76
C ARG A 46 -20.56 -20.59 34.83
N ILE A 47 -20.67 -19.29 34.61
CA ILE A 47 -19.57 -18.32 34.76
C ILE A 47 -19.91 -17.34 35.88
N ASP A 48 -18.91 -16.67 36.43
CA ASP A 48 -19.11 -15.72 37.51
C ASP A 48 -19.72 -14.40 37.01
N LEU A 49 -20.51 -13.75 37.87
CA LEU A 49 -21.19 -12.50 37.56
C LEU A 49 -20.25 -11.36 37.10
N PRO A 50 -19.03 -11.20 37.66
CA PRO A 50 -18.06 -10.23 37.15
C PRO A 50 -17.69 -10.47 35.67
N THR A 51 -17.52 -11.72 35.24
CA THR A 51 -17.18 -12.06 33.86
C THR A 51 -18.33 -11.76 32.90
N VAL A 52 -19.58 -12.02 33.30
CA VAL A 52 -20.77 -11.62 32.50
C VAL A 52 -20.84 -10.11 32.33
N ARG A 53 -20.54 -9.33 33.39
CA ARG A 53 -20.53 -7.87 33.32
C ARG A 53 -19.41 -7.36 32.39
N ALA A 54 -18.22 -7.94 32.46
CA ALA A 54 -17.13 -7.62 31.54
C ALA A 54 -17.48 -7.94 30.07
N ALA A 55 -18.18 -9.05 29.83
CA ALA A 55 -18.71 -9.41 28.51
C ALA A 55 -19.77 -8.41 28.03
N PHE A 56 -20.68 -7.97 28.90
CA PHE A 56 -21.65 -6.91 28.57
C PHE A 56 -20.96 -5.62 28.15
N ASP A 57 -19.95 -5.19 28.91
CA ASP A 57 -19.16 -4.00 28.57
C ASP A 57 -18.45 -4.17 27.22
N ALA A 58 -17.93 -5.36 26.91
CA ALA A 58 -17.29 -5.65 25.63
C ALA A 58 -18.27 -5.62 24.46
N LEU A 59 -19.43 -6.26 24.60
CA LEU A 59 -20.46 -6.30 23.57
C LEU A 59 -21.12 -4.93 23.36
N ALA A 60 -21.31 -4.15 24.42
CA ALA A 60 -21.80 -2.77 24.35
C ALA A 60 -20.81 -1.85 23.61
N ARG A 61 -19.49 -2.00 23.85
CA ARG A 61 -18.44 -1.28 23.08
C ARG A 61 -18.46 -1.62 21.59
N LEU A 62 -19.01 -2.77 21.23
CA LEU A 62 -19.14 -3.24 19.85
C LEU A 62 -20.53 -3.00 19.25
N ALA A 63 -21.40 -2.26 19.96
CA ALA A 63 -22.78 -1.96 19.58
C ALA A 63 -23.66 -3.21 19.34
N LEU A 64 -23.26 -4.36 19.92
CA LEU A 64 -24.04 -5.60 19.87
C LEU A 64 -25.12 -5.64 20.96
N LEU A 65 -25.04 -4.75 21.95
CA LEU A 65 -26.07 -4.53 22.97
C LEU A 65 -26.57 -3.09 22.90
N ARG A 66 -27.87 -2.90 23.16
CA ARG A 66 -28.51 -1.59 23.28
C ARG A 66 -29.29 -1.46 24.58
N PRO A 67 -29.46 -0.25 25.15
CA PRO A 67 -30.40 -0.03 26.25
C PRO A 67 -31.83 -0.41 25.83
N SER A 68 -32.61 -0.95 26.77
CA SER A 68 -34.04 -1.16 26.58
C SER A 68 -34.76 0.19 26.54
N TRP A 69 -35.84 0.26 25.76
CA TRP A 69 -36.71 1.45 25.71
C TRP A 69 -37.63 1.56 26.93
N GLU A 70 -37.83 0.45 27.65
CA GLU A 70 -38.72 0.36 28.83
C GLU A 70 -37.96 0.52 30.15
N ASP A 71 -36.70 0.09 30.19
CA ASP A 71 -35.80 0.23 31.34
C ASP A 71 -34.39 0.63 30.84
N PRO A 72 -33.97 1.89 31.03
CA PRO A 72 -32.64 2.35 30.62
C PRO A 72 -31.46 1.58 31.25
N LEU A 73 -31.69 0.85 32.34
CA LEU A 73 -30.67 0.03 33.00
C LEU A 73 -30.61 -1.42 32.46
N ALA A 74 -31.59 -1.84 31.67
CA ALA A 74 -31.62 -3.17 31.06
C ALA A 74 -30.97 -3.16 29.66
N LEU A 75 -30.04 -4.08 29.40
CA LEU A 75 -29.39 -4.24 28.10
C LEU A 75 -30.08 -5.34 27.28
N ARG A 76 -30.34 -5.06 25.99
CA ARG A 76 -30.96 -5.99 25.05
C ARG A 76 -30.00 -6.30 23.90
N PRO A 77 -29.93 -7.55 23.41
CA PRO A 77 -29.12 -7.88 22.26
C PRO A 77 -29.70 -7.23 20.99
N VAL A 78 -28.82 -6.71 20.15
CA VAL A 78 -29.14 -6.34 18.77
C VAL A 78 -29.22 -7.63 17.95
N THR A 79 -30.10 -7.71 16.95
CA THR A 79 -30.21 -8.92 16.11
C THR A 79 -28.90 -9.19 15.37
N PRO A 80 -28.53 -10.45 15.10
CA PRO A 80 -27.26 -10.80 14.46
C PRO A 80 -27.01 -10.07 13.14
N GLU A 81 -28.05 -9.85 12.33
CA GLU A 81 -27.95 -9.16 11.04
C GLU A 81 -27.57 -7.68 11.22
N VAL A 82 -28.26 -6.98 12.12
CA VAL A 82 -28.00 -5.57 12.42
C VAL A 82 -26.68 -5.39 13.19
N GLY A 83 -26.34 -6.35 14.03
CA GLY A 83 -25.06 -6.42 14.75
C GLY A 83 -23.88 -6.60 13.80
N LEU A 84 -24.00 -7.52 12.83
CA LEU A 84 -22.98 -7.74 11.80
C LEU A 84 -22.83 -6.53 10.87
N GLU A 85 -23.94 -5.93 10.42
CA GLU A 85 -23.91 -4.69 9.63
C GLU A 85 -23.21 -3.54 10.38
N SER A 86 -23.47 -3.41 11.68
CA SER A 86 -22.82 -2.41 12.53
C SER A 86 -21.31 -2.68 12.71
N LEU A 87 -20.93 -3.95 12.86
CA LEU A 87 -19.51 -4.36 12.93
C LEU A 87 -18.78 -4.14 11.60
N LEU A 88 -19.42 -4.47 10.47
CA LEU A 88 -18.88 -4.24 9.13
C LEU A 88 -18.74 -2.73 8.85
N ALA A 89 -19.77 -1.93 9.16
CA ALA A 89 -19.71 -0.48 9.02
C ALA A 89 -18.59 0.13 9.87
N ARG A 90 -18.36 -0.39 11.07
CA ARG A 90 -17.25 0.02 11.95
C ARG A 90 -15.88 -0.36 11.37
N GLN A 91 -15.73 -1.58 10.86
CA GLN A 91 -14.48 -2.00 10.18
C GLN A 91 -14.21 -1.17 8.93
N GLN A 92 -15.24 -0.88 8.13
CA GLN A 92 -15.16 0.03 6.98
C GLN A 92 -14.78 1.45 7.40
N ALA A 93 -15.39 1.98 8.45
CA ALA A 93 -15.04 3.29 9.01
C ALA A 93 -13.59 3.32 9.54
N GLU A 94 -13.11 2.23 10.12
CA GLU A 94 -11.72 2.11 10.57
C GLU A 94 -10.74 2.05 9.38
N LEU A 95 -11.06 1.29 8.33
CA LEU A 95 -10.28 1.27 7.08
C LEU A 95 -10.27 2.64 6.39
N LEU A 96 -11.41 3.31 6.31
CA LEU A 96 -11.51 4.68 5.80
C LEU A 96 -10.72 5.66 6.68
N SER A 97 -10.74 5.50 8.00
CA SER A 97 -9.93 6.31 8.93
C SER A 97 -8.43 6.04 8.78
N ARG A 98 -8.01 4.78 8.60
CA ARG A 98 -6.62 4.41 8.30
C ARG A 98 -6.19 5.01 6.95
N ARG A 99 -7.03 4.91 5.92
CA ARG A 99 -6.80 5.51 4.59
C ARG A 99 -6.76 7.03 4.67
N HIS A 100 -7.67 7.64 5.42
CA HIS A 100 -7.69 9.08 5.64
C HIS A 100 -6.46 9.55 6.42
N ARG A 101 -5.99 8.78 7.42
CA ARG A 101 -4.72 9.04 8.11
C ARG A 101 -3.51 8.96 7.17
N LEU A 102 -3.52 8.02 6.22
CA LEU A 102 -2.48 7.93 5.19
C LEU A 102 -2.55 9.11 4.21
N GLU A 103 -3.74 9.52 3.77
CA GLU A 103 -3.94 10.69 2.92
C GLU A 103 -3.63 12.00 3.65
N GLN A 104 -4.00 12.12 4.93
CA GLN A 104 -3.59 13.22 5.80
C GLN A 104 -2.08 13.24 6.01
N GLY A 105 -1.44 12.07 6.14
CA GLY A 105 0.02 11.95 6.17
C GLY A 105 0.68 12.41 4.87
N ARG A 106 0.10 12.04 3.71
CA ARG A 106 0.51 12.52 2.39
C ARG A 106 0.30 14.02 2.24
N ALA A 107 -0.83 14.56 2.68
CA ALA A 107 -1.14 15.97 2.64
C ALA A 107 -0.28 16.77 3.63
N ALA A 108 0.00 16.25 4.82
CA ALA A 108 0.91 16.85 5.79
C ALA A 108 2.34 16.84 5.27
N LEU A 109 2.77 15.76 4.62
CA LEU A 109 4.06 15.71 3.91
C LEU A 109 4.10 16.74 2.78
N ALA A 110 3.03 16.85 1.98
CA ALA A 110 2.87 17.85 0.92
C ALA A 110 2.87 19.29 1.46
N ARG A 111 2.30 19.52 2.64
CA ARG A 111 2.32 20.83 3.33
C ARG A 111 3.69 21.12 3.94
N LEU A 112 4.38 20.13 4.51
CA LEU A 112 5.76 20.27 4.99
C LEU A 112 6.75 20.51 3.85
N THR A 113 6.46 20.00 2.64
CA THR A 113 7.21 20.34 1.43
C THR A 113 6.85 21.73 0.93
N ALA A 114 5.57 22.13 0.96
CA ALA A 114 5.11 23.45 0.51
C ALA A 114 5.50 24.59 1.48
N GLU A 115 5.51 24.36 2.79
CA GLU A 115 5.96 25.33 3.80
C GLU A 115 7.49 25.49 3.79
N ARG A 116 8.22 24.47 3.33
CA ARG A 116 9.66 24.57 3.00
C ARG A 116 9.96 25.30 1.69
N SER A 117 8.95 25.54 0.84
CA SER A 117 9.10 26.31 -0.41
C SER A 117 9.01 27.84 -0.21
N ARG A 118 9.08 28.35 1.04
CA ARG A 118 9.35 29.77 1.24
C ARG A 118 10.84 30.03 0.96
N PRO A 119 11.20 30.87 -0.03
CA PRO A 119 12.58 31.26 -0.25
C PRO A 119 12.99 32.20 0.88
N GLY A 120 13.83 31.74 1.82
CA GLY A 120 14.45 32.62 2.79
C GLY A 120 14.94 31.95 4.06
N ALA A 121 16.26 32.10 4.27
CA ALA A 121 17.00 31.97 5.53
C ALA A 121 17.24 30.56 6.09
N GLY A 122 18.53 30.26 6.27
CA GLY A 122 19.03 28.98 6.73
C GLY A 122 18.86 28.75 8.24
N ALA A 123 18.70 27.47 8.58
CA ALA A 123 19.01 26.83 9.85
C ALA A 123 18.80 25.29 9.70
N PRO A 124 19.45 24.45 10.53
CA PRO A 124 19.81 23.08 10.18
C PRO A 124 18.65 22.09 10.36
N GLY A 125 18.35 21.33 9.32
CA GLY A 125 17.25 20.35 9.25
C GLY A 125 16.35 20.51 8.03
N GLY A 126 16.56 21.55 7.21
CA GLY A 126 15.89 21.79 5.94
C GLY A 126 16.69 21.27 4.76
N GLY A 127 16.06 20.46 3.91
CA GLY A 127 16.67 19.95 2.70
C GLY A 127 17.01 21.04 1.70
N ALA A 128 18.19 20.95 1.06
CA ALA A 128 18.56 21.88 0.00
C ALA A 128 17.77 21.55 -1.28
N ALA A 129 17.07 22.55 -1.83
CA ALA A 129 16.49 22.43 -3.17
C ALA A 129 17.62 22.48 -4.21
N LEU A 130 17.56 21.57 -5.17
CA LEU A 130 18.44 21.47 -6.33
C LEU A 130 17.57 21.74 -7.56
N GLU A 131 17.69 22.94 -8.12
CA GLU A 131 16.89 23.36 -9.26
C GLU A 131 17.60 23.04 -10.58
N GLY A 132 16.88 22.43 -11.52
CA GLY A 132 17.41 22.04 -12.81
C GLY A 132 18.23 20.74 -12.80
N ALA A 133 18.37 20.14 -13.99
CA ALA A 133 18.93 18.80 -14.16
C ALA A 133 20.40 18.69 -13.71
N ASP A 134 21.21 19.73 -13.90
CA ASP A 134 22.64 19.69 -13.59
C ASP A 134 22.89 19.75 -12.08
N ALA A 135 22.18 20.61 -11.35
CA ALA A 135 22.27 20.68 -9.89
C ALA A 135 21.84 19.35 -9.25
N VAL A 136 20.79 18.72 -9.78
CA VAL A 136 20.33 17.39 -9.34
C VAL A 136 21.40 16.34 -9.60
N ARG A 137 22.05 16.36 -10.77
CA ARG A 137 23.09 15.39 -11.14
C ARG A 137 24.33 15.50 -10.26
N GLU A 138 24.85 16.70 -10.06
CA GLU A 138 25.96 16.92 -9.14
C GLU A 138 25.60 16.51 -7.71
N GLY A 139 24.35 16.79 -7.28
CA GLY A 139 23.82 16.35 -6.00
C GLY A 139 23.86 14.84 -5.86
N LEU A 140 23.38 14.12 -6.88
CA LEU A 140 23.33 12.67 -6.93
C LEU A 140 24.74 12.05 -6.92
N GLU A 141 25.68 12.57 -7.71
CA GLU A 141 27.07 12.12 -7.73
C GLU A 141 27.75 12.29 -6.36
N ARG A 142 27.56 13.45 -5.72
CA ARG A 142 28.08 13.69 -4.36
C ARG A 142 27.46 12.75 -3.34
N LEU A 143 26.17 12.43 -3.47
CA LEU A 143 25.44 11.57 -2.55
C LEU A 143 25.90 10.12 -2.67
N ILE A 144 25.88 9.57 -3.88
CA ILE A 144 26.31 8.20 -4.18
C ILE A 144 27.80 8.02 -3.83
N GLY A 145 28.64 9.02 -4.13
CA GLY A 145 30.07 8.95 -3.85
C GLY A 145 30.39 8.79 -2.36
N ARG A 146 29.55 9.35 -1.49
CA ARG A 146 29.68 9.30 -0.02
C ARG A 146 28.99 8.10 0.62
N ALA A 147 28.28 7.27 -0.13
CA ALA A 147 27.58 6.10 0.39
C ALA A 147 28.53 5.13 1.11
N ARG A 148 28.10 4.62 2.26
CA ARG A 148 28.90 3.73 3.13
C ARG A 148 28.25 2.37 3.35
N ARG A 149 26.93 2.26 3.24
CA ARG A 149 26.16 1.06 3.63
C ARG A 149 25.21 0.63 2.53
N GLU A 150 24.36 1.52 2.05
CA GLU A 150 23.36 1.17 1.05
C GLU A 150 22.91 2.36 0.19
N VAL A 151 22.53 2.07 -1.05
CA VAL A 151 21.86 2.97 -1.98
C VAL A 151 20.61 2.28 -2.52
N LEU A 152 19.46 2.93 -2.34
CA LEU A 152 18.14 2.42 -2.71
C LEU A 152 17.50 3.37 -3.72
N SER A 153 17.13 2.88 -4.90
CA SER A 153 16.67 3.76 -5.99
C SER A 153 15.37 3.30 -6.65
N PHE A 154 14.43 4.22 -6.83
CA PHE A 154 13.32 4.09 -7.78
C PHE A 154 13.66 4.87 -9.05
N VAL A 155 13.76 4.17 -10.17
CA VAL A 155 14.12 4.74 -11.47
C VAL A 155 12.90 4.79 -12.38
N THR A 156 12.46 6.00 -12.69
CA THR A 156 11.42 6.27 -13.69
C THR A 156 12.04 7.03 -14.86
N ALA A 157 11.59 6.73 -16.09
CA ALA A 157 12.07 7.43 -17.27
C ALA A 157 11.81 8.95 -17.18
N GLY A 158 12.75 9.76 -17.68
CA GLY A 158 12.61 11.22 -17.74
C GLY A 158 12.80 11.97 -16.41
N ALA A 159 12.97 11.27 -15.28
CA ALA A 159 13.28 11.93 -14.01
C ALA A 159 14.73 12.42 -13.98
N PRO A 160 15.05 13.60 -13.42
CA PRO A 160 16.44 14.04 -13.23
C PRO A 160 17.25 13.16 -12.29
N THR A 161 16.58 12.42 -11.41
CA THR A 161 17.19 11.38 -10.56
C THR A 161 17.41 10.08 -11.31
N ALA A 162 16.93 9.95 -12.55
CA ALA A 162 17.21 8.79 -13.36
C ALA A 162 18.72 8.72 -13.64
N PRO A 163 19.29 7.51 -13.69
CA PRO A 163 20.70 7.36 -13.96
C PRO A 163 21.03 7.94 -15.34
N ALA A 164 21.93 8.92 -15.38
CA ALA A 164 22.46 9.50 -16.61
C ALA A 164 23.83 8.90 -16.94
N ASP A 165 24.33 9.20 -18.14
CA ASP A 165 25.74 9.01 -18.47
C ASP A 165 26.57 9.87 -17.49
N GLY A 166 27.40 9.22 -16.66
CA GLY A 166 28.18 9.88 -15.59
C GLY A 166 28.12 9.16 -14.24
N THR A 167 26.92 8.80 -13.74
CA THR A 167 26.80 8.08 -12.44
C THR A 167 27.10 6.60 -12.55
N GLU A 168 27.19 6.05 -13.77
CA GLU A 168 27.27 4.60 -13.97
C GLU A 168 28.55 3.99 -13.38
N ALA A 169 29.70 4.63 -13.61
CA ALA A 169 30.96 4.17 -13.04
C ALA A 169 30.95 4.22 -11.51
N LEU A 170 30.27 5.23 -10.95
CA LEU A 170 30.15 5.42 -9.51
C LEU A 170 29.26 4.33 -8.89
N GLU A 171 28.10 4.06 -9.50
CA GLU A 171 27.17 3.01 -9.09
C GLU A 171 27.82 1.61 -9.20
N GLN A 172 28.55 1.33 -10.28
CA GLN A 172 29.25 0.06 -10.47
C GLN A 172 30.38 -0.16 -9.44
N ALA A 173 30.99 0.91 -8.92
CA ALA A 173 32.03 0.81 -7.90
C ALA A 173 31.48 0.58 -6.49
N LEU A 174 30.17 0.80 -6.24
CA LEU A 174 29.58 0.68 -4.91
C LEU A 174 29.67 -0.73 -4.32
N PRO A 175 29.27 -1.81 -5.04
CA PRO A 175 29.35 -3.15 -4.48
C PRO A 175 30.79 -3.57 -4.17
N ALA A 176 31.78 -3.14 -4.98
CA ALA A 176 33.20 -3.37 -4.72
C ALA A 176 33.70 -2.67 -3.44
N ARG A 177 33.04 -1.58 -3.01
CA ARG A 177 33.27 -0.89 -1.73
C ARG A 177 32.50 -1.53 -0.56
N GLY A 178 31.76 -2.61 -0.79
CA GLY A 178 30.88 -3.25 0.21
C GLY A 178 29.57 -2.49 0.46
N VAL A 179 29.19 -1.56 -0.42
CA VAL A 179 27.93 -0.82 -0.33
C VAL A 179 26.84 -1.60 -1.06
N LEU A 180 25.72 -1.87 -0.39
CA LEU A 180 24.56 -2.51 -1.00
C LEU A 180 23.91 -1.58 -2.01
N LEU A 181 23.70 -2.05 -3.24
CA LEU A 181 23.03 -1.27 -4.27
C LEU A 181 21.76 -1.99 -4.70
N ARG A 182 20.60 -1.39 -4.43
CA ARG A 182 19.29 -1.93 -4.80
C ARG A 182 18.54 -0.95 -5.68
N THR A 183 18.15 -1.38 -6.87
CA THR A 183 17.52 -0.52 -7.87
C THR A 183 16.24 -1.15 -8.40
N LEU A 184 15.16 -0.36 -8.38
CA LEU A 184 13.87 -0.71 -8.95
C LEU A 184 13.61 0.11 -10.21
N TYR A 185 13.30 -0.59 -11.29
CA TYR A 185 12.84 -0.02 -12.55
C TYR A 185 11.36 -0.31 -12.77
N LEU A 186 10.72 0.47 -13.63
CA LEU A 186 9.44 0.06 -14.22
C LEU A 186 9.63 -1.15 -15.16
N ASP A 187 8.63 -2.01 -15.27
CA ASP A 187 8.62 -3.14 -16.23
C ASP A 187 8.82 -2.69 -17.68
N ALA A 188 8.49 -1.43 -17.97
CA ALA A 188 8.73 -0.76 -19.24
C ALA A 188 10.22 -0.69 -19.62
N VAL A 189 11.15 -0.75 -18.65
CA VAL A 189 12.60 -0.73 -18.90
C VAL A 189 13.05 -1.81 -19.88
N ARG A 190 12.32 -2.93 -19.96
CA ARG A 190 12.62 -4.05 -20.86
C ARG A 190 12.41 -3.71 -22.33
N HIS A 191 11.70 -2.64 -22.63
CA HIS A 191 11.47 -2.11 -23.98
C HIS A 191 12.46 -1.00 -24.36
N ASP A 192 13.30 -0.57 -23.43
CA ASP A 192 14.40 0.37 -23.67
C ASP A 192 15.73 -0.42 -23.65
N PRO A 193 16.35 -0.68 -24.81
CA PRO A 193 17.58 -1.44 -24.88
C PRO A 193 18.73 -0.83 -24.08
N ALA A 194 18.83 0.50 -24.01
CA ALA A 194 19.90 1.19 -23.30
C ALA A 194 19.72 1.06 -21.79
N ALA A 195 18.51 1.33 -21.28
CA ALA A 195 18.20 1.19 -19.86
C ALA A 195 18.27 -0.28 -19.40
N LEU A 196 17.81 -1.23 -20.22
CA LEU A 196 17.94 -2.66 -19.94
C LEU A 196 19.41 -3.10 -19.88
N ALA A 197 20.23 -2.65 -20.82
CA ALA A 197 21.66 -2.95 -20.83
C ALA A 197 22.35 -2.41 -19.57
N ARG A 198 22.00 -1.19 -19.14
CA ARG A 198 22.48 -0.60 -17.88
C ARG A 198 22.08 -1.44 -16.67
N GLY A 199 20.80 -1.75 -16.51
CA GLY A 199 20.33 -2.57 -15.39
C GLY A 199 21.03 -3.94 -15.33
N ARG A 200 21.28 -4.57 -16.49
CA ARG A 200 22.07 -5.81 -16.58
C ARG A 200 23.55 -5.63 -16.25
N ARG A 201 24.15 -4.48 -16.56
CA ARG A 201 25.53 -4.17 -16.15
C ARG A 201 25.60 -3.99 -14.63
N LEU A 202 24.64 -3.28 -14.04
CA LEU A 202 24.58 -3.09 -12.60
C LEU A 202 24.47 -4.42 -11.84
N ALA A 203 23.60 -5.31 -12.33
CA ALA A 203 23.46 -6.65 -11.78
C ALA A 203 24.76 -7.47 -11.84
N ARG A 204 25.51 -7.35 -12.95
CA ARG A 204 26.80 -8.03 -13.12
C ARG A 204 27.90 -7.53 -12.17
N HIS A 205 27.82 -6.28 -11.72
CA HIS A 205 28.78 -5.71 -10.77
C HIS A 205 28.36 -5.90 -9.31
N GLY A 206 27.34 -6.74 -9.03
CA GLY A 206 26.91 -7.07 -7.67
C GLY A 206 25.76 -6.21 -7.13
N GLY A 207 25.19 -5.32 -7.93
CA GLY A 207 23.95 -4.63 -7.57
C GLY A 207 22.74 -5.56 -7.69
N GLU A 208 21.72 -5.36 -6.85
CA GLU A 208 20.44 -6.05 -6.99
C GLU A 208 19.50 -5.17 -7.82
N VAL A 209 18.99 -5.71 -8.94
CA VAL A 209 18.09 -4.97 -9.83
C VAL A 209 16.78 -5.72 -10.00
N ARG A 210 15.67 -5.03 -9.69
CA ARG A 210 14.32 -5.56 -9.81
C ARG A 210 13.44 -4.63 -10.66
N THR A 211 12.32 -5.16 -11.15
CA THR A 211 11.30 -4.43 -11.89
C THR A 211 9.95 -4.54 -11.19
N ALA A 212 9.16 -3.47 -11.28
CA ALA A 212 7.80 -3.39 -10.80
C ALA A 212 6.91 -2.76 -11.88
N PRO A 213 5.60 -3.08 -11.94
CA PRO A 213 4.73 -2.53 -12.97
C PRO A 213 4.45 -1.03 -12.78
N THR A 214 4.47 -0.55 -11.54
CA THR A 214 4.28 0.86 -11.17
C THR A 214 5.27 1.25 -10.08
N LEU A 215 5.73 2.50 -10.09
CA LEU A 215 6.56 3.08 -9.03
C LEU A 215 5.89 4.37 -8.50
N PRO A 216 5.95 4.68 -7.18
CA PRO A 216 5.27 5.84 -6.59
C PRO A 216 5.81 7.19 -7.09
N LEU A 217 7.10 7.43 -6.92
CA LEU A 217 7.84 8.58 -7.44
C LEU A 217 9.32 8.22 -7.59
N PRO A 218 10.04 8.79 -8.57
CA PRO A 218 11.49 8.64 -8.65
C PRO A 218 12.15 9.09 -7.34
N MET A 219 13.09 8.30 -6.80
CA MET A 219 13.81 8.67 -5.57
C MET A 219 15.12 7.91 -5.45
N VAL A 220 16.08 8.49 -4.72
CA VAL A 220 17.32 7.82 -4.31
C VAL A 220 17.51 8.03 -2.82
N VAL A 221 17.71 6.95 -2.07
CA VAL A 221 18.01 6.96 -0.64
C VAL A 221 19.42 6.44 -0.44
N VAL A 222 20.23 7.13 0.37
CA VAL A 222 21.60 6.74 0.71
C VAL A 222 21.73 6.61 2.22
N ASP A 223 22.22 5.44 2.66
CA ASP A 223 22.51 5.06 4.05
C ASP A 223 21.33 5.22 5.03
N ARG A 224 20.09 5.35 4.52
CA ARG A 224 18.86 5.71 5.25
C ARG A 224 18.97 7.01 6.05
N GLU A 225 19.89 7.89 5.66
CA GLU A 225 20.14 9.17 6.33
C GLU A 225 19.84 10.36 5.43
N THR A 226 19.99 10.17 4.12
CA THR A 226 19.74 11.19 3.10
C THR A 226 18.96 10.60 1.94
N ALA A 227 18.08 11.40 1.36
CA ALA A 227 17.31 11.02 0.19
C ALA A 227 17.19 12.18 -0.79
N LEU A 228 17.05 11.86 -2.06
CA LEU A 228 16.79 12.79 -3.14
C LEU A 228 15.44 12.43 -3.76
N VAL A 229 14.52 13.38 -3.75
CA VAL A 229 13.15 13.23 -4.28
C VAL A 229 12.81 14.42 -5.18
N PRO A 230 11.91 14.29 -6.17
CA PRO A 230 11.48 15.40 -7.01
C PRO A 230 11.00 16.60 -6.20
N LEU A 231 11.33 17.80 -6.66
CA LEU A 231 10.78 19.05 -6.12
C LEU A 231 9.28 19.14 -6.37
N ASP A 232 8.85 18.68 -7.54
CA ASP A 232 7.47 18.60 -7.99
C ASP A 232 7.22 17.17 -8.51
N PRO A 233 6.40 16.35 -7.83
CA PRO A 233 6.13 14.97 -8.25
C PRO A 233 5.46 14.86 -9.63
N ASP A 234 4.72 15.89 -10.05
CA ASP A 234 4.04 15.94 -11.35
C ASP A 234 4.96 16.48 -12.45
N ARG A 235 6.03 17.17 -12.07
CA ARG A 235 7.04 17.77 -12.95
C ARG A 235 8.46 17.47 -12.45
N PRO A 236 8.88 16.19 -12.47
CA PRO A 236 10.15 15.78 -11.91
C PRO A 236 11.33 16.49 -12.57
N GLU A 237 11.21 16.95 -13.81
CA GLU A 237 12.21 17.71 -14.56
C GLU A 237 12.60 19.04 -13.92
N ARG A 238 11.78 19.60 -13.01
CA ARG A 238 12.03 20.90 -12.38
C ARG A 238 13.21 20.89 -11.42
N GLY A 239 13.51 19.74 -10.84
CA GLY A 239 14.57 19.63 -9.83
C GLY A 239 14.25 18.59 -8.77
N ALA A 240 15.06 18.59 -7.72
CA ALA A 240 14.93 17.67 -6.60
C ALA A 240 15.15 18.38 -5.26
N THR A 241 14.64 17.79 -4.19
CA THR A 241 14.90 18.18 -2.81
C THR A 241 15.78 17.13 -2.15
N LEU A 242 16.89 17.57 -1.55
CA LEU A 242 17.74 16.74 -0.71
C LEU A 242 17.15 16.65 0.69
N VAL A 243 16.50 15.55 1.05
CA VAL A 243 15.98 15.31 2.40
C VAL A 243 17.07 14.70 3.28
N SER A 244 17.29 15.24 4.48
CA SER A 244 18.31 14.77 5.41
C SER A 244 17.70 14.46 6.79
N GLY A 245 18.26 13.45 7.46
CA GLY A 245 17.88 13.05 8.81
C GLY A 245 17.04 11.77 8.84
N ARG A 246 17.40 10.86 9.74
CA ARG A 246 16.81 9.51 9.86
C ARG A 246 15.29 9.53 9.97
N GLY A 247 14.71 10.46 10.72
CA GLY A 247 13.26 10.57 10.89
C GLY A 247 12.51 10.94 9.60
N ALA A 248 13.10 11.81 8.77
CA ALA A 248 12.50 12.23 7.50
C ALA A 248 12.73 11.20 6.38
N VAL A 249 13.84 10.45 6.44
CA VAL A 249 14.20 9.46 5.42
C VAL A 249 13.61 8.07 5.69
N ALA A 250 13.32 7.72 6.95
CA ALA A 250 12.76 6.42 7.31
C ALA A 250 11.48 6.04 6.53
N PRO A 251 10.49 6.93 6.30
CA PRO A 251 9.33 6.61 5.49
C PRO A 251 9.65 6.31 4.02
N LEU A 252 10.66 6.97 3.44
CA LEU A 252 11.11 6.73 2.07
C LEU A 252 11.80 5.37 1.94
N ALA A 253 12.63 5.01 2.92
CA ALA A 253 13.24 3.69 3.00
C ALA A 253 12.17 2.59 3.20
N ALA A 254 11.17 2.81 4.04
CA ALA A 254 10.06 1.87 4.22
C ALA A 254 9.23 1.70 2.94
N LEU A 255 8.97 2.80 2.21
CA LEU A 255 8.33 2.75 0.89
C LEU A 255 9.14 1.91 -0.10
N PHE A 256 10.47 2.06 -0.08
CA PHE A 256 11.36 1.24 -0.90
C PHE A 256 11.19 -0.25 -0.60
N GLU A 257 11.30 -0.65 0.67
CA GLU A 257 11.21 -2.06 1.07
C GLU A 257 9.86 -2.68 0.71
N LEU A 258 8.77 -1.92 0.85
CA LEU A 258 7.43 -2.37 0.48
C LEU A 258 7.35 -2.72 -1.02
N VAL A 259 7.84 -1.84 -1.89
CA VAL A 259 7.85 -2.09 -3.34
C VAL A 259 8.85 -3.19 -3.69
N TRP A 260 10.00 -3.23 -3.01
CA TRP A 260 11.06 -4.21 -3.22
C TRP A 260 10.60 -5.65 -2.98
N ALA A 261 9.81 -5.87 -1.93
CA ALA A 261 9.30 -7.18 -1.55
C ALA A 261 8.43 -7.82 -2.65
N GLY A 262 7.60 -7.02 -3.33
CA GLY A 262 6.73 -7.48 -4.42
C GLY A 262 7.37 -7.39 -5.82
N ALA A 263 8.60 -6.90 -5.94
CA ALA A 263 9.25 -6.69 -7.22
C ALA A 263 9.95 -7.94 -7.76
N THR A 264 10.07 -8.02 -9.08
CA THR A 264 10.62 -9.18 -9.79
C THR A 264 12.06 -8.90 -10.23
N PRO A 265 13.04 -9.82 -10.08
CA PRO A 265 14.39 -9.59 -10.59
C PRO A 265 14.43 -9.24 -12.08
N LEU A 266 15.32 -8.32 -12.48
CA LEU A 266 15.42 -7.91 -13.89
C LEU A 266 15.81 -9.08 -14.81
N THR A 267 16.58 -10.04 -14.29
CA THR A 267 17.08 -11.20 -15.03
C THR A 267 16.04 -12.29 -15.24
N THR A 268 14.96 -12.33 -14.46
CA THR A 268 13.88 -13.30 -14.69
C THR A 268 12.98 -12.90 -15.85
N ALA A 269 12.46 -13.90 -16.57
CA ALA A 269 11.41 -13.69 -17.57
C ALA A 269 10.16 -13.08 -16.90
N ARG A 270 9.32 -12.38 -17.67
CA ARG A 270 8.09 -11.76 -17.13
C ARG A 270 7.18 -12.84 -16.54
N PRO A 271 7.01 -12.89 -15.22
CA PRO A 271 6.07 -13.83 -14.62
C PRO A 271 4.65 -13.43 -15.05
N ARG A 272 3.82 -14.44 -15.27
CA ARG A 272 2.38 -14.29 -15.43
C ARG A 272 1.69 -14.97 -14.26
N ASP A 273 0.56 -14.42 -13.85
CA ASP A 273 -0.26 -15.01 -12.79
C ASP A 273 -1.13 -16.17 -13.29
N GLY A 274 -1.96 -16.72 -12.40
CA GLY A 274 -2.91 -17.80 -12.70
C GLY A 274 -3.98 -17.45 -13.74
N HIS A 275 -4.16 -16.17 -14.07
CA HIS A 275 -5.03 -15.70 -15.14
C HIS A 275 -4.25 -15.36 -16.44
N GLY A 276 -2.95 -15.65 -16.47
CA GLY A 276 -2.08 -15.34 -17.59
C GLY A 276 -1.84 -13.83 -17.78
N LEU A 277 -2.15 -12.99 -16.79
CA LEU A 277 -1.87 -11.56 -16.88
C LEU A 277 -0.41 -11.30 -16.54
N SER A 278 0.21 -10.39 -17.30
CA SER A 278 1.48 -9.81 -16.89
C SER A 278 1.26 -8.83 -15.72
N GLY A 279 2.31 -8.58 -14.92
CA GLY A 279 2.25 -7.56 -13.86
C GLY A 279 1.79 -6.19 -14.36
N GLN A 280 2.19 -5.83 -15.59
CA GLN A 280 1.78 -4.60 -16.26
C GLN A 280 0.29 -4.60 -16.65
N GLU A 281 -0.25 -5.71 -17.16
CA GLU A 281 -1.68 -5.86 -17.47
C GLU A 281 -2.54 -5.78 -16.20
N ARG A 282 -2.12 -6.46 -15.12
CA ARG A 282 -2.80 -6.38 -13.82
C ARG A 282 -2.76 -4.98 -13.24
N ALA A 283 -1.62 -4.31 -13.29
CA ALA A 283 -1.52 -2.92 -12.84
C ALA A 283 -2.41 -2.00 -13.67
N LEU A 284 -2.48 -2.18 -14.99
CA LEU A 284 -3.40 -1.43 -15.84
C LEU A 284 -4.85 -1.64 -15.39
N LEU A 285 -5.33 -2.88 -15.26
CA LEU A 285 -6.69 -3.16 -14.79
C LEU A 285 -7.00 -2.47 -13.46
N ARG A 286 -6.06 -2.50 -12.50
CA ARG A 286 -6.21 -1.81 -11.22
C ARG A 286 -6.30 -0.30 -11.38
N LEU A 287 -5.41 0.33 -12.16
CA LEU A 287 -5.45 1.77 -12.42
C LEU A 287 -6.80 2.19 -13.03
N LEU A 288 -7.30 1.40 -13.99
CA LEU A 288 -8.60 1.66 -14.61
C LEU A 288 -9.77 1.46 -13.63
N ALA A 289 -9.71 0.45 -12.77
CA ALA A 289 -10.70 0.23 -11.72
C ALA A 289 -10.72 1.36 -10.68
N HIS A 290 -9.58 2.05 -10.47
CA HIS A 290 -9.49 3.24 -9.63
C HIS A 290 -9.94 4.54 -10.34
N GLY A 291 -10.36 4.46 -11.60
CA GLY A 291 -10.81 5.61 -12.38
C GLY A 291 -9.70 6.45 -13.02
N ASP A 292 -8.46 5.96 -13.06
CA ASP A 292 -7.38 6.65 -13.77
C ASP A 292 -7.66 6.72 -15.29
N THR A 293 -7.34 7.86 -15.91
CA THR A 293 -7.40 8.01 -17.37
C THR A 293 -6.28 7.21 -18.05
N ASP A 294 -6.40 6.96 -19.35
CA ASP A 294 -5.34 6.29 -20.13
C ASP A 294 -4.01 7.05 -20.04
N GLU A 295 -4.07 8.38 -20.02
CA GLU A 295 -2.89 9.25 -19.87
C GLU A 295 -2.24 9.10 -18.48
N ALA A 296 -3.03 9.08 -17.42
CA ALA A 296 -2.53 8.86 -16.06
C ALA A 296 -1.95 7.44 -15.90
N ALA A 297 -2.62 6.43 -16.46
CA ALA A 297 -2.15 5.06 -16.45
C ALA A 297 -0.85 4.90 -17.26
N ALA A 298 -0.74 5.54 -18.43
CA ALA A 298 0.45 5.53 -19.27
C ALA A 298 1.66 6.09 -18.50
N ARG A 299 1.48 7.23 -17.83
CA ARG A 299 2.52 7.85 -16.99
C ARG A 299 2.96 6.93 -15.85
N ARG A 300 2.01 6.33 -15.12
CA ARG A 300 2.32 5.43 -13.98
C ARG A 300 3.00 4.12 -14.40
N LEU A 301 2.66 3.59 -15.56
CA LEU A 301 3.26 2.39 -16.14
C LEU A 301 4.58 2.67 -16.89
N GLY A 302 4.91 3.95 -17.12
CA GLY A 302 6.08 4.36 -17.89
C GLY A 302 6.03 3.94 -19.36
N VAL A 303 4.84 3.94 -19.97
CA VAL A 303 4.64 3.59 -21.38
C VAL A 303 3.86 4.67 -22.12
N SER A 304 3.80 4.58 -23.45
CA SER A 304 3.00 5.50 -24.27
C SER A 304 1.50 5.23 -24.15
N ASP A 305 0.68 6.26 -24.39
CA ASP A 305 -0.79 6.14 -24.49
C ASP A 305 -1.21 5.04 -25.50
N ARG A 306 -0.52 4.97 -26.66
CA ARG A 306 -0.71 3.89 -27.64
C ARG A 306 -0.56 2.50 -27.02
N THR A 307 0.40 2.33 -26.10
CA THR A 307 0.63 1.05 -25.42
C THR A 307 -0.50 0.74 -24.45
N VAL A 308 -0.99 1.72 -23.69
CA VAL A 308 -2.14 1.56 -22.80
C VAL A 308 -3.40 1.17 -23.57
N ARG A 309 -3.68 1.86 -24.69
CA ARG A 309 -4.82 1.52 -25.55
C ARG A 309 -4.73 0.11 -26.11
N ARG A 310 -3.55 -0.30 -26.58
CA ARG A 310 -3.31 -1.66 -27.08
C ARG A 310 -3.53 -2.71 -25.99
N LEU A 311 -2.99 -2.50 -24.80
CA LEU A 311 -3.18 -3.41 -23.65
C LEU A 311 -4.65 -3.47 -23.23
N SER A 312 -5.34 -2.33 -23.20
CA SER A 312 -6.77 -2.29 -22.86
C SER A 312 -7.62 -3.04 -23.88
N ALA A 313 -7.30 -2.93 -25.17
CA ALA A 313 -7.99 -3.67 -26.23
C ALA A 313 -7.76 -5.18 -26.10
N ASP A 314 -6.50 -5.61 -25.89
CA ASP A 314 -6.15 -7.02 -25.67
C ASP A 314 -6.89 -7.61 -24.45
N LEU A 315 -6.94 -6.87 -23.33
CA LEU A 315 -7.67 -7.30 -22.14
C LEU A 315 -9.18 -7.37 -22.36
N THR A 316 -9.75 -6.42 -23.12
CA THR A 316 -11.17 -6.42 -23.48
C THR A 316 -11.52 -7.65 -24.34
N GLU A 317 -10.67 -7.98 -25.32
CA GLU A 317 -10.82 -9.15 -26.17
C GLU A 317 -10.70 -10.45 -25.38
N ARG A 318 -9.69 -10.58 -24.51
CA ARG A 318 -9.48 -11.75 -23.66
C ARG A 318 -10.64 -11.99 -22.68
N LEU A 319 -11.30 -10.93 -22.23
CA LEU A 319 -12.50 -11.01 -21.40
C LEU A 319 -13.77 -11.28 -22.20
N GLY A 320 -13.72 -11.28 -23.54
CA GLY A 320 -14.91 -11.40 -24.39
C GLY A 320 -15.87 -10.23 -24.26
N ALA A 321 -15.37 -9.06 -23.87
CA ALA A 321 -16.19 -7.88 -23.61
C ALA A 321 -16.45 -7.08 -24.90
N ARG A 322 -17.63 -6.47 -25.00
CA ARG A 322 -18.04 -5.59 -26.12
C ARG A 322 -17.80 -4.11 -25.84
N SER A 323 -17.47 -3.77 -24.61
CA SER A 323 -17.14 -2.41 -24.20
C SER A 323 -16.16 -2.43 -23.04
N ARG A 324 -15.45 -1.31 -22.84
CA ARG A 324 -14.53 -1.13 -21.72
C ARG A 324 -15.23 -1.24 -20.36
N PHE A 325 -16.45 -0.72 -20.26
CA PHE A 325 -17.27 -0.85 -19.05
C PHE A 325 -17.59 -2.33 -18.77
N GLN A 326 -18.00 -3.07 -19.80
CA GLN A 326 -18.26 -4.51 -19.67
C GLN A 326 -16.97 -5.28 -19.31
N ALA A 327 -15.83 -4.91 -19.88
CA ALA A 327 -14.54 -5.51 -19.55
C ALA A 327 -14.20 -5.32 -18.06
N GLY A 328 -14.43 -4.13 -17.51
CA GLY A 328 -14.25 -3.87 -16.08
C GLY A 328 -15.12 -4.77 -15.19
N ALA A 329 -16.41 -4.91 -15.53
CA ALA A 329 -17.33 -5.78 -14.79
C ALA A 329 -16.92 -7.27 -14.87
N LEU A 330 -16.50 -7.74 -16.05
CA LEU A 330 -16.05 -9.12 -16.23
C LEU A 330 -14.71 -9.40 -15.54
N ALA A 331 -13.78 -8.43 -15.54
CA ALA A 331 -12.52 -8.54 -14.82
C ALA A 331 -12.76 -8.70 -13.31
N ALA A 332 -13.68 -7.92 -12.73
CA ALA A 332 -14.07 -8.07 -11.33
C ALA A 332 -14.71 -9.44 -11.07
N ALA A 333 -15.68 -9.85 -11.89
CA ALA A 333 -16.38 -11.14 -11.71
C ALA A 333 -15.46 -12.36 -11.90
N SER A 334 -14.38 -12.23 -12.68
CA SER A 334 -13.43 -13.31 -12.96
C SER A 334 -12.24 -13.33 -12.00
N GLY A 335 -12.23 -12.47 -10.97
CA GLY A 335 -11.13 -12.37 -9.99
C GLY A 335 -9.85 -11.73 -10.53
N TRP A 336 -9.88 -11.08 -11.70
CA TRP A 336 -8.68 -10.45 -12.29
C TRP A 336 -8.23 -9.21 -11.51
N LEU A 337 -9.10 -8.66 -10.66
CA LEU A 337 -8.82 -7.51 -9.80
C LEU A 337 -8.43 -7.90 -8.36
N ASP A 338 -8.55 -9.17 -7.97
CA ASP A 338 -8.31 -9.62 -6.60
C ASP A 338 -6.81 -9.54 -6.23
N GLU A 339 -6.54 -9.45 -4.93
CA GLU A 339 -5.17 -9.52 -4.40
C GLU A 339 -4.75 -11.00 -4.29
N SER A 340 -3.81 -11.41 -5.15
CA SER A 340 -3.01 -12.63 -4.91
C SER A 340 -1.86 -12.33 -3.97
#